data_AF-A0A4Y3ISU0-F1
#
_entry.id   AF-A0A4Y3ISU0-F1
#
_cell.length_a   1.000
_cell.length_b   1.000
_cell.length_c   1.000
_cell.angle_alpha   90.00
_cell.angle_beta   90.00
_cell.angle_gamma   90.00
#
_symmetry.space_group_name_H-M   'P 1'
#
loop_
_entity.id
_entity.type
_entity.pdbx_description
1 polymer ?
#
loop_
_entity_poly.entity_id
_entity_poly.type
_entity_poly.pdbx_seq_one_letter_code
_entity_poly.pdbx_strand_id
1 'polypeptide(L)'
;MERIYEPEGWCILKVEPPGQPHFYQVFGSWVGGFADPDKWRLSSGADDLDSTFMEGDICVFPQSSGSIYHLALIAHKQHNFYAQGVLNHLIEQQTDSALGARVSIIDLETQDGRIKVPFKEVES
;
A
#
# COMPACT_ATOMS: atom_id res chain seq x y z
N MET A 1 -6.82 12.47 17.48
CA MET A 1 -7.91 11.99 16.61
C MET A 1 -7.28 11.06 15.59
N GLU A 2 -7.71 9.81 15.59
CA GLU A 2 -7.32 8.85 14.56
C GLU A 2 -7.85 9.35 13.20
N ARG A 3 -6.99 9.29 12.18
CA ARG A 3 -7.38 9.64 10.80
C ARG A 3 -7.58 8.35 10.04
N ILE A 4 -8.82 8.09 9.66
CA ILE A 4 -9.20 6.94 8.84
C ILE A 4 -9.17 7.35 7.37
N TYR A 5 -8.54 6.54 6.53
CA TYR A 5 -8.46 6.71 5.09
C TYR A 5 -9.08 5.51 4.39
N GLU A 6 -10.00 5.76 3.47
CA GLU A 6 -10.75 4.71 2.76
C GLU A 6 -10.56 4.91 1.25
N PRO A 7 -9.42 4.46 0.68
CA PRO A 7 -9.14 4.61 -0.74
C PRO A 7 -10.03 3.72 -1.61
N GLU A 8 -10.42 4.23 -2.78
CA GLU A 8 -11.20 3.51 -3.80
C GLU A 8 -10.34 2.60 -4.68
N GLY A 9 -9.03 2.82 -4.66
CA GLY A 9 -8.02 1.97 -5.27
C GLY A 9 -6.78 1.95 -4.40
N TRP A 10 -6.24 0.77 -4.11
CA TRP A 10 -5.08 0.68 -3.21
C TRP A 10 -4.18 -0.51 -3.51
N CYS A 11 -2.92 -0.38 -3.11
CA CYS A 11 -2.00 -1.51 -3.01
C CYS A 11 -1.01 -1.28 -1.87
N ILE A 12 -0.38 -2.35 -1.41
CA ILE A 12 0.68 -2.28 -0.40
C ILE A 12 2.02 -2.48 -1.08
N LEU A 13 2.93 -1.54 -0.83
CA LEU A 13 4.32 -1.57 -1.26
C LEU A 13 5.16 -2.13 -0.12
N LYS A 14 5.90 -3.21 -0.38
CA LYS A 14 7.02 -3.63 0.46
C LYS A 14 8.28 -2.97 -0.09
N VAL A 15 8.91 -2.15 0.74
CA VAL A 15 10.14 -1.44 0.43
C VAL A 15 11.28 -2.09 1.21
N GLU A 16 12.34 -2.47 0.50
CA GLU A 16 13.51 -3.15 1.06
C GLU A 16 14.78 -2.34 0.74
N PRO A 17 15.15 -1.35 1.58
CA PRO A 17 16.37 -0.60 1.39
C PRO A 17 17.61 -1.43 1.79
N PRO A 18 18.73 -1.32 1.06
CA PRO A 18 19.96 -2.04 1.41
C PRO A 18 20.49 -1.67 2.79
N GLY A 19 20.76 -2.70 3.60
CA GLY A 19 21.31 -2.54 4.94
C GLY A 19 20.32 -1.97 5.97
N GLN A 20 19.04 -1.83 5.64
CA GLN A 20 17.99 -1.39 6.56
C GLN A 20 16.85 -2.42 6.60
N PRO A 21 16.04 -2.45 7.69
CA PRO A 21 14.82 -3.25 7.72
C PRO A 21 13.88 -2.85 6.59
N HIS A 22 13.12 -3.84 6.10
CA HIS A 22 12.02 -3.55 5.19
C HIS A 22 10.87 -2.86 5.92
N PHE A 23 10.04 -2.16 5.18
CA PHE A 23 8.82 -1.56 5.69
C PHE A 23 7.72 -1.61 4.63
N TYR A 24 6.48 -1.42 5.08
CA TYR A 24 5.28 -1.50 4.25
C TYR A 24 4.61 -0.15 4.14
N GLN A 25 4.29 0.29 2.93
CA GLN A 25 3.52 1.51 2.69
C GLN A 25 2.23 1.18 1.95
N VAL A 26 1.16 1.91 2.27
CA VAL A 26 -0.10 1.87 1.53
C VAL A 26 -0.09 2.99 0.51
N PHE A 27 -0.22 2.64 -0.76
CA PHE A 27 -0.58 3.59 -1.80
C PHE A 27 -2.10 3.55 -1.99
N GLY A 28 -2.77 4.66 -1.72
CA GLY A 28 -4.22 4.81 -1.88
C GLY A 28 -4.56 5.90 -2.89
N SER A 29 -5.58 5.66 -3.69
CA SER A 29 -6.14 6.60 -4.67
C SER A 29 -7.65 6.77 -4.50
N TRP A 30 -8.13 7.97 -4.81
CA TRP A 30 -9.53 8.35 -4.82
C TRP A 30 -9.85 8.96 -6.18
N VAL A 31 -10.93 8.50 -6.80
CA VAL A 31 -11.41 9.07 -8.05
C VAL A 31 -12.14 10.37 -7.73
N GLY A 32 -11.74 11.40 -8.44
CA GLY A 32 -12.34 12.71 -8.38
C GLY A 32 -13.68 12.77 -9.11
N GLY A 33 -14.47 13.79 -8.78
CA GLY A 33 -15.70 14.13 -9.50
C GLY A 33 -15.52 15.36 -10.38
N PHE A 34 -16.62 15.88 -10.93
CA PHE A 34 -16.58 17.13 -11.72
C PHE A 34 -15.96 18.32 -10.97
N ALA A 35 -16.10 18.36 -9.64
CA ALA A 35 -15.61 19.45 -8.79
C ALA A 35 -14.31 19.14 -8.02
N ASP A 36 -13.87 17.87 -8.03
CA ASP A 36 -12.74 17.40 -7.22
C ASP A 36 -11.77 16.64 -8.12
N PRO A 37 -10.48 16.99 -8.14
CA PRO A 37 -9.51 16.22 -8.91
C PRO A 37 -9.33 14.83 -8.31
N ASP A 38 -8.80 13.90 -9.12
CA ASP A 38 -8.27 12.63 -8.62
C ASP A 38 -7.19 12.88 -7.57
N LYS A 39 -7.20 12.09 -6.50
CA LYS A 39 -6.28 12.24 -5.37
C LYS A 39 -5.54 10.94 -5.15
N TRP A 40 -4.31 11.04 -4.66
CA TRP A 40 -3.53 9.90 -4.21
C TRP A 40 -2.81 10.24 -2.91
N ARG A 41 -2.41 9.20 -2.18
CA ARG A 41 -1.64 9.32 -0.96
C ARG A 41 -0.77 8.08 -0.77
N LEU A 42 0.49 8.31 -0.43
CA LEU A 42 1.37 7.27 0.10
C LEU A 42 1.43 7.39 1.62
N SER A 43 1.27 6.27 2.32
CA SER A 43 1.31 6.26 3.78
C SER A 43 2.75 6.44 4.31
N SER A 44 2.85 6.82 5.58
CA SER A 44 4.12 7.01 6.30
C SER A 44 4.91 5.71 6.47
N GLY A 45 4.21 4.58 6.51
CA GLY A 45 4.77 3.25 6.60
C GLY A 45 4.45 2.55 7.92
N ALA A 46 4.52 1.22 7.88
CA ALA A 46 4.53 0.34 9.04
C ALA A 46 5.73 -0.62 8.94
N ASP A 47 6.40 -0.85 10.08
CA ASP A 47 7.58 -1.70 10.16
C ASP A 47 7.23 -3.20 10.02
N ASP A 48 6.01 -3.57 10.43
CA ASP A 48 5.46 -4.91 10.33
C ASP A 48 3.97 -4.89 9.98
N LEU A 49 3.38 -6.08 9.90
CA LEU A 49 1.96 -6.29 9.61
C LEU A 49 1.21 -6.91 10.79
N ASP A 50 1.83 -6.97 11.97
CA ASP A 50 1.27 -7.67 13.14
C ASP A 50 0.01 -6.97 13.66
N SER A 51 -0.05 -5.65 13.47
CA SER A 51 -1.22 -4.83 13.82
C SER A 51 -2.29 -4.80 12.73
N THR A 52 -2.04 -5.41 11.57
CA THR A 52 -2.97 -5.44 10.44
C THR A 52 -3.91 -6.63 10.57
N PHE A 53 -5.21 -6.40 10.44
CA PHE A 53 -6.22 -7.45 10.59
C PHE A 53 -7.37 -7.28 9.59
N MET A 54 -8.15 -8.35 9.42
CA MET A 54 -9.33 -8.35 8.55
C MET A 54 -10.59 -8.08 9.38
N GLU A 55 -11.42 -7.16 8.89
CA GLU A 55 -12.78 -6.91 9.34
C GLU A 55 -13.74 -7.17 8.17
N GLY A 56 -14.23 -8.40 8.05
CA GLY A 56 -14.99 -8.84 6.88
C GLY A 56 -14.14 -8.75 5.61
N ASP A 57 -14.62 -8.00 4.63
CA ASP A 57 -13.94 -7.77 3.34
C ASP A 57 -13.03 -6.53 3.35
N ILE A 58 -12.73 -5.98 4.53
CA ILE A 58 -11.87 -4.81 4.71
C ILE A 58 -10.59 -5.23 5.43
N CYS A 59 -9.44 -4.94 4.84
CA CYS A 59 -8.14 -5.01 5.51
C CYS A 59 -7.91 -3.71 6.28
N VAL A 60 -7.83 -3.77 7.60
CA VAL A 60 -7.53 -2.63 8.46
C VAL A 60 -6.02 -2.57 8.65
N PHE A 61 -5.41 -1.47 8.18
CA PHE A 61 -3.97 -1.27 8.16
C PHE A 61 -3.57 -0.03 8.98
N PRO A 62 -3.22 -0.19 10.27
CA PRO A 62 -2.69 0.88 11.10
C PRO A 62 -1.30 1.33 10.64
N GLN A 63 -1.02 2.63 10.76
CA GLN A 63 0.28 3.22 10.44
C GLN A 63 0.97 3.71 11.72
N SER A 64 2.30 3.73 11.70
CA SER A 64 3.14 4.28 12.78
C SER A 64 2.78 5.73 13.15
N SER A 65 2.28 6.52 12.20
CA SER A 65 1.85 7.90 12.42
C SER A 65 0.48 8.07 13.11
N GLY A 66 -0.21 6.97 13.44
CA GLY A 66 -1.55 6.99 14.07
C GLY A 66 -2.72 7.20 13.10
N SER A 67 -2.48 7.07 11.79
CA SER A 67 -3.55 6.95 10.77
C SER A 67 -3.87 5.49 10.52
N ILE A 68 -5.10 5.20 10.13
CA ILE A 68 -5.57 3.85 9.80
C ILE A 68 -6.10 3.88 8.36
N TYR A 69 -5.75 2.86 7.59
CA TYR A 69 -6.29 2.68 6.24
C TYR A 69 -7.28 1.51 6.25
N HIS A 70 -8.49 1.75 5.77
CA HIS A 70 -9.49 0.71 5.52
C HIS A 70 -9.43 0.33 4.05
N LEU A 71 -8.97 -0.89 3.79
CA LEU A 71 -8.59 -1.36 2.47
C LEU A 71 -9.59 -2.42 2.02
N ALA A 72 -10.63 -2.01 1.30
CA ALA A 72 -11.62 -2.93 0.77
C ALA A 72 -10.98 -3.90 -0.23
N LEU A 73 -11.11 -5.21 -0.02
CA LEU A 73 -10.45 -6.22 -0.86
C LEU A 73 -10.82 -6.11 -2.34
N ILE A 74 -12.07 -5.73 -2.64
CA ILE A 74 -12.56 -5.51 -4.02
C ILE A 74 -11.82 -4.39 -4.76
N ALA A 75 -11.23 -3.44 -4.03
CA ALA A 75 -10.52 -2.29 -4.57
C ALA A 75 -9.01 -2.53 -4.72
N HIS A 76 -8.54 -3.74 -4.43
CA HIS A 76 -7.12 -4.07 -4.49
C HIS A 76 -6.59 -3.95 -5.93
N LYS A 77 -5.52 -3.16 -6.08
CA LYS A 77 -4.86 -2.80 -7.35
C LYS A 77 -5.79 -2.12 -8.37
N GLN A 78 -6.95 -1.63 -7.95
CA GLN A 78 -7.91 -0.94 -8.83
C GLN A 78 -7.59 0.55 -8.89
N HIS A 79 -6.57 0.93 -9.67
CA HIS A 79 -6.21 2.33 -9.87
C HIS A 79 -6.76 2.87 -11.19
N ASN A 80 -7.12 4.16 -11.21
CA ASN A 80 -7.32 4.87 -12.46
C ASN A 80 -5.97 5.15 -13.15
N PHE A 81 -5.98 5.57 -14.42
CA PHE A 81 -4.75 5.78 -15.19
C PHE A 81 -3.81 6.80 -14.57
N TYR A 82 -4.34 7.87 -13.97
CA TYR A 82 -3.53 8.88 -13.31
C TYR A 82 -2.80 8.30 -12.09
N ALA A 83 -3.55 7.67 -11.18
CA ALA A 83 -2.98 7.04 -9.99
C ALA A 83 -1.99 5.93 -10.34
N GLN A 84 -2.25 5.15 -11.38
CA GLN A 84 -1.32 4.13 -11.87
C GLN A 84 -0.01 4.75 -12.37
N GLY A 85 -0.08 5.88 -13.09
CA GLY A 85 1.11 6.61 -13.54
C GLY A 85 1.95 7.14 -12.37
N VAL A 86 1.28 7.71 -11.36
CA VAL A 86 1.95 8.15 -10.12
C VAL A 86 2.60 6.99 -9.39
N LEU A 87 1.89 5.86 -9.24
CA LEU A 87 2.41 4.66 -8.59
C LEU A 87 3.69 4.15 -9.26
N ASN A 88 3.68 4.03 -10.59
CA ASN A 88 4.85 3.61 -11.36
C ASN A 88 6.03 4.55 -11.13
N HIS A 89 5.78 5.86 -11.18
CA HIS A 89 6.82 6.85 -10.95
C HIS A 89 7.41 6.78 -9.53
N LEU A 90 6.59 6.54 -8.51
CA LEU A 90 7.06 6.37 -7.13
C LEU A 90 7.93 5.12 -6.97
N ILE A 91 7.54 4.01 -7.59
CA ILE A 91 8.31 2.75 -7.58
C ILE A 91 9.67 2.97 -8.27
N GLU A 92 9.67 3.60 -9.44
CA GLU A 92 10.89 3.97 -10.17
C GLU A 92 11.80 4.86 -9.31
N GLN A 93 11.27 5.94 -8.72
CA GLN A 93 12.05 6.85 -7.88
C GLN A 93 12.67 6.17 -6.65
N GLN A 94 11.93 5.27 -5.99
CA GLN A 94 12.45 4.54 -4.84
C GLN A 94 13.54 3.54 -5.26
N THR A 95 13.37 2.90 -6.41
CA THR A 95 14.33 1.94 -6.99
C THR A 95 15.61 2.64 -7.47
N ASP A 96 15.47 3.75 -8.18
CA ASP A 96 16.58 4.55 -8.74
C ASP A 96 17.23 5.48 -7.70
N SER A 97 16.70 5.54 -6.48
CA SER A 97 17.32 6.30 -5.40
C SER A 97 18.76 5.83 -5.17
N ALA A 98 19.64 6.71 -4.68
CA ALA A 98 21.05 6.38 -4.41
C ALA A 98 21.22 5.20 -3.42
N LEU A 99 20.13 4.79 -2.75
CA LEU A 99 20.07 3.64 -1.87
C LEU A 99 19.75 2.34 -2.60
N GLY A 100 19.16 2.33 -3.81
CA GLY A 100 18.87 1.11 -4.56
C GLY A 100 17.84 0.20 -3.87
N ALA A 101 16.79 0.78 -3.31
CA ALA A 101 15.76 0.02 -2.61
C ALA A 101 14.99 -0.89 -3.57
N ARG A 102 14.72 -2.13 -3.16
CA ARG A 102 13.80 -3.00 -3.90
C ARG A 102 12.38 -2.70 -3.46
N VAL A 103 11.50 -2.43 -4.42
CA VAL A 103 10.09 -2.17 -4.16
C VAL A 103 9.25 -3.24 -4.85
N SER A 104 8.33 -3.85 -4.11
CA SER A 104 7.40 -4.85 -4.64
C SER A 104 5.99 -4.57 -4.17
N ILE A 105 5.01 -4.77 -5.05
CA ILE A 105 3.60 -4.73 -4.67
C ILE A 105 3.25 -6.10 -4.11
N ILE A 106 2.78 -6.14 -2.86
CA ILE A 106 2.40 -7.40 -2.23
C ILE A 106 0.91 -7.68 -2.44
N ASP A 107 0.58 -8.95 -2.68
CA ASP A 107 -0.79 -9.42 -2.62
C ASP A 107 -1.17 -9.73 -1.18
N LEU A 108 -2.39 -9.38 -0.79
CA LEU A 108 -2.95 -9.88 0.46
C LEU A 108 -3.46 -11.29 0.21
N GLU A 109 -2.69 -12.31 0.59
CA GLU A 109 -3.21 -13.65 0.74
C GLU A 109 -3.75 -13.82 2.16
N THR A 110 -5.04 -14.14 2.26
CA THR A 110 -5.67 -14.49 3.52
C THR A 110 -5.52 -15.99 3.76
N GLN A 111 -4.76 -16.39 4.78
CA GLN A 111 -4.77 -17.75 5.31
C GLN A 111 -5.29 -17.70 6.75
N ASP A 112 -6.38 -18.41 7.04
CA ASP A 112 -7.00 -18.48 8.38
C ASP A 112 -7.34 -17.10 9.00
N GLY A 113 -7.82 -16.15 8.18
CA GLY A 113 -8.25 -14.82 8.65
C GLY A 113 -7.12 -13.87 9.06
N ARG A 114 -5.85 -14.27 8.87
CA ARG A 114 -4.69 -13.40 8.98
C ARG A 114 -4.14 -13.08 7.59
N ILE A 115 -3.68 -11.85 7.42
CA ILE A 115 -2.85 -11.51 6.27
C ILE A 115 -1.55 -12.27 6.43
N LYS A 116 -1.30 -13.21 5.52
CA LYS A 116 0.06 -13.68 5.26
C LYS A 116 0.45 -13.08 3.92
N VAL A 117 1.43 -12.19 3.94
CA VAL A 117 2.08 -11.77 2.71
C VAL A 117 2.64 -13.02 2.04
N PRO A 118 2.23 -13.36 0.81
CA PRO A 118 2.85 -14.45 0.11
C PRO A 118 4.22 -13.98 -0.37
N PHE A 119 5.27 -14.57 0.19
CA PHE A 119 6.58 -14.60 -0.44
C PHE A 119 6.48 -15.51 -1.67
N LYS A 120 5.96 -14.99 -2.78
CA LYS A 120 6.40 -15.45 -4.10
C LYS A 120 7.10 -14.30 -4.77
N GLU A 121 8.40 -14.27 -4.53
CA GLU A 121 9.36 -13.67 -5.44
C GLU A 121 9.09 -14.22 -6.84
N VAL A 122 8.47 -13.42 -7.70
CA VAL A 122 8.53 -13.67 -9.13
C VAL A 122 9.90 -13.18 -9.56
N GLU A 123 10.88 -14.08 -9.51
CA GLU A 123 12.12 -13.91 -10.25
C GLU A 123 11.77 -13.91 -11.75
N SER A 124 12.07 -12.80 -12.43
CA SER A 124 12.13 -12.72 -13.90
C SER A 124 13.56 -12.58 -14.35
#